data_AF-A0A9W8M3H3-F1
#
_entry.id   AF-A0A9W8M3H3-F1
#
_cell.length_a   1.000
_cell.length_b   1.000
_cell.length_c   1.000
_cell.angle_alpha   90.00
_cell.angle_beta   90.00
_cell.angle_gamma   90.00
#
_symmetry.space_group_name_H-M   'P 1'
#
loop_
_entity.id
_entity.type
_entity.pdbx_description
1 polymer ?
#
loop_
_entity_poly.entity_id
_entity_poly.type
_entity_poly.pdbx_seq_one_letter_code
_entity_poly.pdbx_strand_id
1 'polypeptide(L)'
;MIVGVGIDILCVSRIEAIVRRGSRFTGRFARRILSDREIGYFGSTVATQEEAIQVKYLATRWCLKEAVYKAAYPHQTLRWSDVTVVKTGPKPIMDVRWGPGLANSQAHVSLSHDGGMLAGVVVVETS
;
A
#
# COMPACT_ATOMS: atom_id res chain seq x y z
N MET A 1 3.42 2.31 23.16
CA MET A 1 4.71 2.95 22.79
C MET A 1 4.85 3.00 21.27
N ILE A 2 5.40 4.08 20.70
CA ILE A 2 5.69 4.16 19.27
C ILE A 2 6.83 3.18 18.94
N VAL A 3 6.60 2.30 17.96
CA VAL A 3 7.58 1.35 17.41
C VAL A 3 8.41 2.05 16.35
N GLY A 4 7.76 2.81 15.45
CA GLY A 4 8.46 3.53 14.40
C GLY A 4 7.55 4.39 13.54
N VAL A 5 8.18 5.23 12.72
CA VAL A 5 7.52 6.11 11.75
C VAL A 5 8.10 5.83 10.38
N GLY A 6 7.24 5.80 9.37
CA GLY A 6 7.63 5.62 7.99
C GLY A 6 6.93 6.61 7.09
N ILE A 7 7.69 7.15 6.13
CA ILE A 7 7.17 8.04 5.09
C ILE A 7 7.61 7.53 3.72
N ASP A 8 6.72 7.64 2.75
CA ASP A 8 7.05 7.40 1.36
C ASP A 8 6.44 8.48 0.46
N ILE A 9 7.17 8.81 -0.60
CA ILE A 9 6.71 9.71 -1.65
C ILE A 9 6.82 9.01 -3.00
N LEU A 10 5.75 9.09 -3.79
CA LEU A 10 5.64 8.40 -5.06
C LEU A 10 5.22 9.37 -6.16
N CYS A 11 5.99 9.42 -7.24
CA CYS A 11 5.55 10.06 -8.47
C CYS A 11 4.58 9.12 -9.22
N VAL A 12 3.33 9.56 -9.39
CA VAL A 12 2.23 8.77 -9.95
C VAL A 12 2.55 8.30 -11.38
N SER A 13 3.28 9.12 -12.15
CA SER A 13 3.71 8.82 -13.52
C SER A 13 4.53 7.52 -13.62
N ARG A 14 5.22 7.11 -12.55
CA ARG A 14 5.95 5.83 -12.50
C ARG A 14 5.01 4.63 -12.59
N ILE A 15 3.84 4.73 -11.96
CA ILE A 15 2.82 3.69 -11.99
C ILE A 15 2.04 3.77 -13.31
N GLU A 16 1.73 4.97 -13.80
CA GLU A 16 1.15 5.17 -15.13
C GLU A 16 2.00 4.52 -16.23
N ALA A 17 3.32 4.69 -16.18
CA ALA A 17 4.24 4.09 -17.14
C ALA A 17 4.23 2.55 -17.12
N ILE A 18 3.82 1.92 -16.01
CA ILE A 18 3.61 0.47 -15.91
C ILE A 18 2.27 0.10 -16.52
N VAL A 19 1.21 0.85 -16.18
CA VAL A 19 -0.16 0.57 -16.63
C VAL A 19 -0.30 0.74 -18.14
N ARG A 20 0.29 1.81 -18.71
CA ARG A 20 0.29 2.08 -20.16
C ARG A 20 0.98 1.00 -21.00
N ARG A 21 1.79 0.13 -20.39
CA ARG A 21 2.40 -1.02 -21.10
C ARG A 21 1.41 -2.18 -21.30
N GLY A 22 0.19 -2.03 -20.80
CA GLY A 22 -0.91 -2.97 -21.01
C GLY A 22 -1.13 -3.95 -19.86
N SER A 23 -2.27 -4.64 -19.92
CA SER A 23 -2.82 -5.49 -18.85
C SER A 23 -1.87 -6.58 -18.34
N ARG A 24 -1.01 -7.14 -19.20
CA ARG A 24 0.01 -8.13 -18.81
C ARG A 24 1.02 -7.55 -17.82
N PHE A 25 1.49 -6.33 -18.05
CA PHE A 25 2.47 -5.67 -17.17
C PHE A 25 1.80 -5.21 -15.87
N THR A 26 0.63 -4.59 -15.98
CA THR A 26 -0.20 -4.22 -14.83
C THR A 26 -0.48 -5.42 -13.93
N GLY A 27 -0.93 -6.54 -14.49
CA GLY A 27 -1.24 -7.74 -13.73
C GLY A 27 -0.04 -8.37 -13.05
N ARG A 28 1.14 -8.36 -13.69
CA ARG A 28 2.39 -8.82 -13.04
C ARG A 28 2.79 -7.91 -11.88
N PHE A 29 2.69 -6.61 -12.06
CA PHE A 29 2.99 -5.64 -11.02
C PHE A 29 2.02 -5.75 -9.84
N ALA A 30 0.72 -5.83 -10.13
CA ALA A 30 -0.32 -6.05 -9.13
C ALA A 30 -0.06 -7.31 -8.30
N ARG A 31 0.21 -8.46 -8.93
CA ARG A 31 0.54 -9.71 -8.21
C ARG A 31 1.80 -9.63 -7.34
N ARG A 32 2.73 -8.72 -7.65
CA ARG A 32 3.95 -8.54 -6.86
C ARG A 32 3.68 -7.77 -5.56
N ILE A 33 2.81 -6.77 -5.61
CA ILE A 33 2.68 -5.78 -4.52
C ILE A 33 1.41 -5.92 -3.71
N LEU A 34 0.37 -6.56 -4.24
CA LEU A 34 -0.93 -6.69 -3.60
C LEU A 34 -0.98 -7.94 -2.72
N SER A 35 -1.71 -7.87 -1.61
CA SER A 35 -2.07 -9.06 -0.83
C SER A 35 -3.14 -9.88 -1.54
N ASP A 36 -3.41 -11.10 -1.08
CA ASP A 36 -4.42 -12.00 -1.67
C ASP A 36 -5.81 -11.35 -1.74
N ARG A 37 -6.17 -10.58 -0.70
CA ARG A 37 -7.43 -9.84 -0.66
C ARG A 37 -7.46 -8.72 -1.70
N GLU A 38 -6.36 -7.96 -1.81
CA GLU A 38 -6.26 -6.84 -2.72
C GLU A 38 -6.18 -7.28 -4.19
N ILE A 39 -5.49 -8.37 -4.50
CA ILE A 39 -5.39 -8.89 -5.87
C ILE A 39 -6.72 -9.49 -6.33
N GLY A 40 -7.47 -10.13 -5.43
CA GLY A 40 -8.83 -10.59 -5.70
C GLY A 40 -9.76 -9.44 -6.09
N TYR A 41 -9.78 -8.37 -5.29
CA TYR A 41 -10.55 -7.16 -5.61
C TYR A 41 -10.03 -6.44 -6.87
N PHE A 42 -8.70 -6.40 -7.05
CA PHE A 42 -8.11 -5.79 -8.24
C PHE A 42 -8.58 -6.51 -9.50
N GLY A 43 -8.49 -7.84 -9.54
CA GLY A 43 -8.87 -8.65 -10.70
C GLY A 43 -10.37 -8.61 -11.00
N SER A 44 -11.22 -8.63 -9.97
CA SER A 44 -12.68 -8.66 -10.16
C SER A 44 -13.30 -7.30 -10.47
N THR A 45 -12.72 -6.22 -9.94
CA THR A 45 -13.36 -4.90 -9.93
C THR A 45 -12.51 -3.83 -10.58
N VAL A 46 -11.21 -3.74 -10.25
CA VAL A 46 -10.37 -2.60 -10.66
C VAL A 46 -9.81 -2.77 -12.06
N ALA A 47 -9.44 -3.99 -12.45
CA ALA A 47 -8.77 -4.29 -13.72
C ALA A 47 -9.64 -4.02 -14.96
N THR A 48 -10.97 -3.94 -14.79
CA THR A 48 -11.93 -3.61 -15.85
C THR A 48 -12.29 -2.12 -15.90
N GLN A 49 -11.77 -1.32 -14.97
CA GLN A 49 -12.00 0.13 -14.91
C GLN A 49 -10.98 0.89 -15.75
N GLU A 50 -11.19 2.20 -15.87
CA GLU A 50 -10.26 3.13 -16.51
C GLU A 50 -8.84 3.04 -15.93
N GLU A 51 -7.83 3.27 -16.77
CA GLU A 51 -6.42 3.21 -16.36
C GLU A 51 -6.12 4.12 -15.17
N ALA A 52 -6.74 5.31 -15.11
CA ALA A 52 -6.57 6.24 -13.99
C ALA A 52 -6.99 5.63 -12.64
N ILE A 53 -8.05 4.83 -12.62
CA ILE A 53 -8.52 4.11 -11.41
C ILE A 53 -7.51 3.01 -11.04
N GLN A 54 -7.01 2.26 -12.03
CA GLN A 54 -5.99 1.23 -11.81
C GLN A 54 -4.69 1.83 -11.25
N VAL A 55 -4.23 2.93 -11.84
CA VAL A 55 -3.05 3.69 -11.39
C VAL A 55 -3.25 4.17 -9.96
N LYS A 56 -4.36 4.86 -9.66
CA LYS A 56 -4.63 5.36 -8.31
C LYS A 56 -4.66 4.24 -7.28
N TYR A 57 -5.28 3.11 -7.63
CA TYR A 57 -5.31 1.93 -6.77
C TYR A 57 -3.89 1.44 -6.46
N LEU A 58 -3.12 1.10 -7.48
CA LEU A 58 -1.78 0.53 -7.34
C LEU A 58 -0.79 1.50 -6.67
N ALA A 59 -0.83 2.78 -7.05
CA ALA A 59 0.03 3.82 -6.49
C ALA A 59 -0.21 4.04 -5.00
N THR A 60 -1.48 4.04 -4.56
CA THR A 60 -1.83 4.15 -3.14
C THR A 60 -1.27 2.98 -2.34
N ARG A 61 -1.38 1.74 -2.87
CA ARG A 61 -0.91 0.53 -2.17
C ARG A 61 0.60 0.51 -2.10
N TRP A 62 1.29 0.86 -3.19
CA TRP A 62 2.73 1.00 -3.21
C TRP A 62 3.21 1.94 -2.10
N CYS A 63 2.73 3.19 -2.13
CA CYS A 63 3.18 4.25 -1.23
C CYS A 63 2.93 3.90 0.25
N LEU A 64 1.72 3.44 0.58
CA LEU A 64 1.39 3.10 1.97
C LEU A 64 2.15 1.88 2.47
N LYS A 65 2.33 0.84 1.64
CA LYS A 65 3.06 -0.36 2.06
C LYS A 65 4.56 -0.11 2.24
N GLU A 66 5.18 0.72 1.41
CA GLU A 66 6.56 1.20 1.62
C GLU A 66 6.66 1.98 2.95
N ALA A 67 5.71 2.87 3.23
CA ALA A 67 5.69 3.61 4.49
C ALA A 67 5.49 2.69 5.71
N VAL A 68 4.61 1.68 5.63
CA VAL A 68 4.45 0.67 6.70
C VAL A 68 5.76 -0.13 6.89
N TYR A 69 6.39 -0.56 5.80
CA TYR A 69 7.67 -1.28 5.87
C TYR A 69 8.74 -0.48 6.61
N LYS A 70 8.89 0.81 6.26
CA LYS A 70 9.85 1.71 6.92
C LYS A 70 9.54 1.93 8.40
N ALA A 71 8.26 2.00 8.77
CA ALA A 71 7.84 2.17 10.15
C ALA A 71 8.08 0.90 11.01
N ALA A 72 8.02 -0.29 10.39
CA ALA A 72 8.18 -1.57 11.09
C ALA A 72 9.64 -2.04 11.15
N TYR A 73 10.48 -1.65 10.19
CA TYR A 73 11.89 -2.04 10.17
C TYR A 73 12.72 -1.27 11.22
N PRO A 74 13.67 -1.89 11.93
CA PRO A 74 14.12 -3.28 11.82
C PRO A 74 13.34 -4.29 12.68
N HIS A 75 12.36 -3.85 13.48
CA HIS A 75 11.61 -4.69 14.41
C HIS A 75 10.88 -5.86 13.72
N GLN A 76 10.41 -5.65 12.49
CA GLN A 76 9.91 -6.70 11.61
C GLN A 76 10.22 -6.37 10.14
N THR A 77 10.68 -7.37 9.39
CA THR A 77 10.81 -7.27 7.93
C THR A 77 9.53 -7.78 7.27
N LEU A 78 8.68 -6.85 6.83
CA LEU A 78 7.41 -7.17 6.17
C LEU A 78 7.58 -7.52 4.70
N ARG A 79 6.77 -8.45 4.18
CA ARG A 79 6.59 -8.68 2.74
C ARG A 79 5.37 -7.89 2.26
N TRP A 80 5.27 -7.66 0.95
CA TRP A 80 4.11 -7.01 0.33
C TRP A 80 2.77 -7.64 0.70
N SER A 81 2.74 -8.98 0.79
CA SER A 81 1.55 -9.76 1.15
C SER A 81 1.14 -9.65 2.61
N ASP A 82 2.05 -9.22 3.50
CA ASP A 82 1.79 -9.09 4.94
C ASP A 82 1.04 -7.80 5.27
N VAL A 83 0.90 -6.88 4.31
CA VAL A 83 0.19 -5.61 4.48
C VAL A 83 -0.99 -5.58 3.52
N THR A 84 -2.18 -5.25 4.01
CA THR A 84 -3.39 -5.06 3.23
C THR A 84 -3.97 -3.68 3.50
N VAL A 85 -4.15 -2.88 2.46
CA VAL A 85 -4.82 -1.57 2.54
C VAL A 85 -6.32 -1.77 2.41
N VAL A 86 -7.04 -1.57 3.52
CA VAL A 86 -8.49 -1.73 3.56
C VAL A 86 -9.16 -0.35 3.50
N LYS A 87 -10.19 -0.21 2.67
CA LYS A 87 -11.01 1.00 2.58
C LYS A 87 -12.41 0.70 3.12
N THR A 88 -12.63 0.99 4.40
CA THR A 88 -13.94 0.85 5.08
C THR A 88 -14.68 2.18 5.23
N GLY A 89 -14.03 3.30 4.89
CA GLY A 89 -14.58 4.65 5.01
C GLY A 89 -13.72 5.68 4.28
N PRO A 90 -13.78 6.97 4.67
CA PRO A 90 -13.00 8.02 4.03
C PRO A 90 -11.49 7.87 4.28
N LYS A 91 -11.11 7.36 5.46
CA LYS A 91 -9.72 7.09 5.84
C LYS A 91 -9.38 5.61 5.57
N PRO A 92 -8.27 5.30 4.86
CA PRO A 92 -7.79 3.93 4.73
C PRO A 92 -7.29 3.41 6.08
N ILE A 93 -7.45 2.11 6.31
CA ILE A 93 -6.87 1.40 7.45
C ILE A 93 -5.89 0.33 6.94
N MET A 94 -4.95 -0.08 7.79
CA MET A 94 -3.99 -1.13 7.49
C MET A 94 -4.32 -2.38 8.28
N ASP A 95 -4.43 -3.49 7.58
CA ASP A 95 -4.41 -4.82 8.15
C ASP A 95 -3.01 -5.40 7.91
N VAL A 96 -2.24 -5.54 8.98
CA VAL A 96 -0.83 -5.95 8.95
C VAL A 96 -0.65 -7.25 9.72
N ARG A 97 0.01 -8.22 9.10
CA ARG A 97 0.42 -9.46 9.76
C ARG A 97 1.67 -9.22 10.60
N TRP A 98 1.46 -8.81 11.85
CA TRP A 98 2.55 -8.62 12.80
C TRP A 98 3.12 -9.96 13.30
N GLY A 99 4.42 -9.99 13.52
CA GLY A 99 5.14 -11.07 14.16
C GLY A 99 5.02 -11.01 15.69
N PRO A 100 5.56 -12.01 16.41
CA PRO A 100 5.38 -12.13 17.86
C PRO A 100 5.78 -10.88 18.66
N GLY A 101 6.86 -10.19 18.27
CA GLY A 101 7.32 -8.98 18.96
C GLY A 101 6.46 -7.73 18.74
N LEU A 102 5.53 -7.77 17.78
CA LEU A 102 4.66 -6.66 17.40
C LEU A 102 3.18 -7.08 17.39
N ALA A 103 2.81 -8.21 18.00
CA ALA A 103 1.48 -8.81 17.85
C ALA A 103 0.31 -7.87 18.20
N ASN A 104 0.53 -6.94 19.14
CA ASN A 104 -0.46 -5.94 19.57
C ASN A 104 -0.29 -4.58 18.88
N SER A 105 0.44 -4.53 17.75
CA SER A 105 0.73 -3.28 17.07
C SER A 105 -0.41 -2.82 16.17
N GLN A 106 -0.52 -1.51 16.01
CA GLN A 106 -1.43 -0.85 15.08
C GLN A 106 -0.65 0.10 14.19
N ALA A 107 -1.05 0.18 12.92
CA ALA A 107 -0.49 1.10 11.94
C ALA A 107 -1.49 2.23 11.64
N HIS A 108 -1.18 3.43 12.13
CA HIS A 108 -1.92 4.65 11.84
C HIS A 108 -1.42 5.26 10.55
N VAL A 109 -2.32 5.46 9.59
CA VAL A 109 -1.93 5.91 8.25
C VAL A 109 -2.58 7.23 7.86
N SER A 110 -1.86 8.02 7.07
CA SER A 110 -2.38 9.18 6.37
C SER A 110 -1.77 9.24 4.97
N LEU A 111 -2.56 9.71 4.00
CA LEU A 111 -2.16 9.82 2.61
C LEU A 111 -2.59 11.19 2.09
N SER A 112 -1.70 11.86 1.37
CA SER A 112 -1.99 13.07 0.63
C SER A 112 -1.55 12.90 -0.83
N HIS A 113 -2.15 13.67 -1.72
CA HIS A 113 -1.74 13.74 -3.12
C HIS A 113 -1.89 15.15 -3.66
N ASP A 114 -0.93 15.58 -4.46
CA ASP A 114 -1.00 16.82 -5.22
C ASP A 114 0.05 16.81 -6.35
N GLY A 115 -0.19 17.54 -7.44
CA GLY A 115 0.80 17.74 -8.50
C GLY A 115 1.38 16.47 -9.13
N GLY A 116 0.61 15.38 -9.20
CA GLY A 116 1.11 14.08 -9.69
C GLY A 116 2.00 13.32 -8.70
N MET A 117 2.03 13.75 -7.45
CA MET A 117 2.73 13.10 -6.34
C MET A 117 1.74 12.52 -5.33
N LEU A 118 2.13 11.43 -4.70
CA LEU A 118 1.49 10.83 -3.54
C LEU A 118 2.48 10.84 -2.38
N ALA A 119 2.02 11.18 -1.17
CA ALA A 119 2.81 11.08 0.04
C ALA A 119 2.02 10.30 1.09
N GLY A 120 2.63 9.27 1.65
CA GLY A 120 2.05 8.41 2.68
C GLY A 120 2.89 8.47 3.93
N VAL A 121 2.25 8.64 5.09
CA VAL A 121 2.90 8.57 6.39
C VAL A 121 2.21 7.51 7.25
N VAL A 122 3.03 6.76 7.98
CA VAL A 122 2.60 5.68 8.86
C VAL A 122 3.30 5.81 10.20
N VAL A 123 2.54 5.68 11.27
CA VAL A 123 3.05 5.50 12.63
C VAL A 123 2.63 4.12 13.11
N VAL A 124 3.60 3.31 13.52
CA VAL A 124 3.33 2.03 14.18
C VAL A 124 3.48 2.23 15.67
N GLU A 125 2.46 1.85 16.43
CA GLU A 125 2.52 1.79 17.89
C GLU A 125 2.13 0.40 18.37
N THR A 126 2.67 0.00 19.51
CA THR A 126 2.25 -1.21 20.25
C THR A 126 1.66 -0.79 21.58
N SER A 127 0.62 -1.50 22.03
CA SER A 127 0.18 -1.47 23.42
C SER A 127 1.27 -1.98 24.34
#